data_AF-A0A521I8N7-F1
#
_entry.id   AF-A0A521I8N7-F1
#
_cell.length_a   1.000
_cell.length_b   1.000
_cell.length_c   1.000
_cell.angle_alpha   90.00
_cell.angle_beta   90.00
_cell.angle_gamma   90.00
#
_symmetry.space_group_name_H-M   'P 1'
#
loop_
_entity.id
_entity.type
_entity.pdbx_description
1 polymer ?
#
loop_
_entity_poly.entity_id
_entity_poly.type
_entity_poly.pdbx_seq_one_letter_code
_entity_poly.pdbx_strand_id
1 'polypeptide(L)'
;MIPVRLPVLAAAGLLLAACTTPPPAAPVAQAAPDGGGYVQRNGQFEFALASGDYRCELGVTLQISREVREQVNQRIALAWNGRSYELDRDPSHSGLPRFEDAAKSLVWIDLPWKGLLLDGKTHKPIANECRPA
;
A
#
# COMPACT_ATOMS: atom_id res chain seq x y z
N MET A 1 33.13 39.21 74.77
CA MET A 1 31.66 38.98 74.74
C MET A 1 31.30 38.46 73.36
N ILE A 2 30.52 37.39 73.34
CA ILE A 2 30.24 36.49 72.22
C ILE A 2 29.18 37.11 71.29
N PRO A 3 29.34 37.07 69.96
CA PRO A 3 28.19 37.02 69.06
C PRO A 3 28.06 35.61 68.45
N VAL A 4 26.85 35.09 68.66
CA VAL A 4 26.37 33.74 68.43
C VAL A 4 26.25 33.44 66.93
N ARG A 5 26.60 32.19 66.58
CA ARG A 5 26.58 31.62 65.23
C ARG A 5 25.14 31.34 64.77
N LEU A 6 24.79 31.74 63.54
CA LEU A 6 23.71 31.14 62.76
C LEU A 6 23.99 29.64 62.52
N PRO A 7 22.96 28.79 62.48
CA PRO A 7 22.77 28.00 61.27
C PRO A 7 21.28 27.80 60.88
N VAL A 8 20.96 28.06 59.61
CA VAL A 8 20.78 27.08 58.51
C VAL A 8 19.32 26.57 58.42
N LEU A 9 18.58 27.23 57.54
CA LEU A 9 17.42 26.68 56.84
C LEU A 9 17.93 25.63 55.84
N ALA A 10 17.51 24.38 55.98
CA ALA A 10 17.66 23.36 54.95
C ALA A 10 16.28 22.77 54.64
N ALA A 11 15.56 23.42 53.72
CA ALA A 11 14.38 22.86 53.09
C ALA A 11 14.83 21.91 51.98
N ALA A 12 14.73 20.60 52.22
CA ALA A 12 14.97 19.57 51.22
C ALA A 12 13.77 19.53 50.25
N GLY A 13 13.90 20.18 49.10
CA GLY A 13 12.95 20.04 47.99
C GLY A 13 13.19 18.72 47.27
N LEU A 14 12.20 17.82 47.32
CA LEU A 14 12.18 16.59 46.54
C LEU A 14 12.27 16.90 45.04
N LEU A 15 13.33 16.41 44.40
CA LEU A 15 13.45 16.37 42.94
C LEU A 15 12.53 15.25 42.41
N LEU A 16 11.36 15.63 41.88
CA LEU A 16 10.55 14.76 41.05
C LEU A 16 11.25 14.56 39.70
N ALA A 17 12.04 13.49 39.60
CA ALA A 17 12.58 13.02 38.33
C ALA A 17 11.43 12.43 37.49
N ALA A 18 10.91 13.20 36.54
CA ALA A 18 9.98 12.71 35.54
C ALA A 18 10.74 11.88 34.49
N CYS A 19 10.76 10.55 34.65
CA CYS A 19 11.18 9.65 33.59
C CYS A 19 10.12 9.68 32.47
N THR A 20 10.38 10.45 31.41
CA THR A 20 9.65 10.34 30.15
C THR A 20 10.08 9.05 29.46
N THR A 21 9.30 7.99 29.61
CA THR A 21 9.43 6.78 28.79
C THR A 21 8.76 7.04 27.45
N PRO A 22 9.50 7.02 26.32
CA PRO A 22 8.88 7.11 25.01
C PRO A 22 7.98 5.88 24.79
N PRO A 23 6.82 6.04 24.11
CA PRO A 23 5.96 4.92 23.78
C PRO A 23 6.72 3.90 22.93
N PRO A 24 6.46 2.60 23.09
CA PRO A 24 7.06 1.58 22.24
C PRO A 24 6.69 1.88 20.79
N ALA A 25 7.71 1.91 19.92
CA ALA A 25 7.49 2.05 18.50
C ALA A 25 6.49 0.98 18.05
N ALA A 26 5.44 1.41 17.34
CA ALA A 26 4.57 0.49 16.62
C ALA A 26 5.45 -0.47 15.81
N PRO A 27 5.09 -1.76 15.71
CA PRO A 27 5.88 -2.71 14.94
C PRO A 27 6.06 -2.12 13.54
N VAL A 28 7.33 -1.87 13.19
CA VAL A 28 7.72 -1.50 11.84
C VAL A 28 7.21 -2.61 10.94
N ALA A 29 6.13 -2.33 10.22
CA ALA A 29 5.77 -3.13 9.06
C ALA A 29 7.04 -3.21 8.22
N GLN A 30 7.56 -4.42 8.03
CA GLN A 30 8.73 -4.68 7.22
C GLN A 30 8.49 -3.99 5.87
N ALA A 31 9.33 -3.00 5.55
CA ALA A 31 9.24 -2.28 4.30
C ALA A 31 9.29 -3.31 3.18
N ALA A 32 8.27 -3.29 2.31
CA ALA A 32 8.34 -3.98 1.03
C ALA A 32 9.64 -3.54 0.32
N PRO A 33 10.33 -4.45 -0.39
CA PRO A 33 11.58 -4.11 -1.08
C PRO A 33 11.32 -2.90 -1.98
N ASP A 34 12.21 -1.90 -1.90
CA ASP A 34 12.12 -0.57 -2.50
C ASP A 34 11.24 -0.57 -3.76
N GLY A 35 9.95 -0.26 -3.54
CA GLY A 35 8.95 -0.29 -4.59
C GLY A 35 9.40 0.67 -5.68
N GLY A 36 9.61 0.17 -6.90
CA GLY A 36 9.86 1.00 -8.06
C GLY A 36 8.91 2.20 -8.00
N GLY A 37 9.49 3.40 -7.99
CA GLY A 37 8.78 4.62 -7.61
C GLY A 37 7.44 4.76 -8.33
N TYR A 38 6.45 5.32 -7.62
CA TYR A 38 5.16 5.64 -8.24
C TYR A 38 5.27 6.97 -8.97
N VAL A 39 4.60 7.07 -10.12
CA VAL A 39 4.48 8.33 -10.86
C VAL A 39 3.00 8.66 -10.99
N GLN A 40 2.61 9.89 -10.68
CA GLN A 40 1.25 10.32 -10.97
C GLN A 40 1.20 10.87 -12.41
N ARG A 41 0.28 10.36 -13.23
CA ARG A 41 0.02 10.86 -14.59
C ARG A 41 -1.47 11.13 -14.76
N ASN A 42 -1.81 12.31 -15.28
CA ASN A 42 -3.20 12.72 -15.49
C ASN A 42 -4.09 12.57 -14.24
N GLY A 43 -3.48 12.78 -13.06
CA GLY A 43 -4.13 12.69 -11.76
C GLY A 43 -4.25 11.29 -11.17
N GLN A 44 -3.92 10.21 -11.88
CA GLN A 44 -3.95 8.85 -11.36
C GLN A 44 -2.52 8.30 -11.17
N PHE A 45 -2.31 7.38 -10.22
CA PHE A 45 -1.00 6.75 -10.02
C PHE A 45 -0.66 5.81 -11.18
N GLU A 46 0.62 5.58 -11.40
CA GLU A 46 1.16 4.60 -12.33
C GLU A 46 2.22 3.78 -11.60
N PHE A 47 2.08 2.45 -11.67
CA PHE A 47 3.00 1.50 -11.03
C PHE A 47 3.66 0.62 -12.09
N ALA A 48 4.96 0.34 -11.91
CA ALA A 48 5.73 -0.49 -12.84
C ALA A 48 5.55 -2.00 -12.57
N LEU A 49 4.30 -2.48 -12.59
CA LEU A 49 4.01 -3.91 -12.43
C LEU A 49 4.23 -4.66 -13.75
N ALA A 50 4.97 -5.77 -13.72
CA ALA A 50 5.33 -6.54 -14.90
C ALA A 50 4.17 -7.40 -15.44
N SER A 51 4.05 -7.53 -16.76
CA SER A 51 3.26 -8.61 -17.38
C SER A 51 3.85 -9.99 -17.01
N GLY A 52 3.03 -11.04 -17.03
CA GLY A 52 3.44 -12.41 -16.73
C GLY A 52 2.49 -13.12 -15.77
N ASP A 53 2.98 -14.19 -15.16
CA ASP A 53 2.25 -14.94 -14.16
C ASP A 53 2.25 -14.19 -12.81
N TYR A 54 1.12 -14.25 -12.13
CA TYR A 54 0.92 -13.71 -10.81
C TYR A 54 0.50 -14.81 -9.86
N ARG A 55 1.13 -14.79 -8.68
CA ARG A 55 0.77 -15.63 -7.54
C ARG A 55 0.08 -14.77 -6.50
N CYS A 56 -1.15 -15.14 -6.17
CA CYS A 56 -1.96 -14.48 -5.17
C CYS A 56 -1.99 -15.28 -3.88
N GLU A 57 -2.60 -14.71 -2.85
CA GLU A 57 -2.91 -15.49 -1.65
C GLU A 57 -3.87 -16.66 -1.95
N LEU A 58 -3.96 -17.60 -1.00
CA LEU A 58 -4.84 -18.77 -1.09
C LEU A 58 -4.60 -19.67 -2.33
N GLY A 59 -3.43 -19.55 -2.96
CA GLY A 59 -3.03 -20.39 -4.09
C GLY A 59 -3.67 -19.99 -5.43
N VAL A 60 -4.32 -18.83 -5.51
CA VAL A 60 -4.86 -18.35 -6.79
C VAL A 60 -3.73 -17.90 -7.72
N THR A 61 -3.79 -18.31 -8.98
CA THR A 61 -2.87 -17.89 -10.04
C THR A 61 -3.62 -17.24 -11.18
N LEU A 62 -3.03 -16.20 -11.76
CA LEU A 62 -3.57 -15.50 -12.93
C LEU A 62 -2.42 -15.02 -13.81
N GLN A 63 -2.70 -14.75 -15.07
CA GLN A 63 -1.72 -14.20 -16.01
C GLN A 63 -2.18 -12.82 -16.48
N ILE A 64 -1.26 -11.85 -16.53
CA ILE A 64 -1.54 -10.48 -16.96
C ILE A 64 -0.65 -10.11 -18.14
N SER A 65 -1.25 -9.56 -19.19
CA SER A 65 -0.55 -8.82 -20.23
C SER A 65 -0.98 -7.36 -20.16
N ARG A 66 -0.03 -6.42 -20.21
CA ARG A 66 -0.28 -4.97 -20.13
C ARG A 66 -0.01 -4.29 -21.46
N GLU A 67 -0.93 -3.42 -21.86
CA GLU A 67 -0.79 -2.53 -23.02
C GLU A 67 -0.40 -1.13 -22.55
N VAL A 68 0.91 -0.90 -22.43
CA VAL A 68 1.45 0.41 -22.05
C VAL A 68 1.58 1.31 -23.28
N ARG A 69 0.96 2.50 -23.22
CA ARG A 69 1.11 3.57 -24.22
C ARG A 69 1.44 4.86 -23.50
N GLU A 70 2.43 5.59 -24.02
CA GLU A 70 2.87 6.86 -23.41
C GLU A 70 3.20 6.74 -21.91
N GLN A 71 3.83 5.62 -21.51
CA GLN A 71 4.18 5.35 -20.10
C GLN A 71 2.98 5.22 -19.15
N VAL A 72 1.78 4.95 -19.69
CA VAL A 72 0.55 4.67 -18.95
C VAL A 72 0.00 3.33 -19.41
N ASN A 73 -0.38 2.47 -18.47
CA ASN A 73 -1.01 1.19 -18.79
C ASN A 73 -2.49 1.45 -19.12
N GLN A 74 -2.86 1.31 -20.40
CA GLN A 74 -4.21 1.67 -20.88
C GLN A 74 -5.21 0.51 -20.81
N ARG A 75 -4.70 -0.72 -20.89
CA ARG A 75 -5.50 -1.94 -20.94
C ARG A 75 -4.68 -3.10 -20.42
N ILE A 76 -5.36 -4.05 -19.80
CA ILE A 76 -4.76 -5.35 -19.49
C ILE A 76 -5.61 -6.49 -20.05
N ALA A 77 -4.93 -7.54 -20.53
CA ALA A 77 -5.54 -8.84 -20.74
C ALA A 77 -5.26 -9.71 -19.52
N LEU A 78 -6.31 -10.19 -18.86
CA LEU A 78 -6.25 -11.01 -17.65
C LEU A 78 -6.77 -12.41 -17.97
N ALA A 79 -5.94 -13.43 -17.75
CA ALA A 79 -6.36 -14.82 -17.83
C ALA A 79 -6.52 -15.42 -16.43
N TRP A 80 -7.73 -15.90 -16.11
CA TRP A 80 -8.07 -16.48 -14.82
C TRP A 80 -9.25 -17.45 -14.97
N ASN A 81 -9.21 -18.54 -14.22
CA ASN A 81 -10.27 -19.55 -14.17
C ASN A 81 -10.71 -20.06 -15.56
N GLY A 82 -9.74 -20.32 -16.45
CA GLY A 82 -9.97 -20.82 -17.80
C GLY A 82 -10.57 -19.81 -18.78
N ARG A 83 -10.64 -18.52 -18.41
CA ARG A 83 -11.20 -17.44 -19.22
C ARG A 83 -10.20 -16.30 -19.38
N SER A 84 -10.38 -15.52 -20.44
CA SER A 84 -9.59 -14.32 -20.70
C SER A 84 -10.51 -13.10 -20.74
N TYR A 85 -10.05 -12.01 -20.15
CA TYR A 85 -10.79 -10.77 -19.96
C TYR A 85 -9.93 -9.61 -20.45
N GLU A 86 -10.50 -8.79 -21.32
CA GLU A 86 -9.92 -7.50 -21.69
C GLU A 86 -10.47 -6.45 -20.73
N LEU A 87 -9.59 -5.82 -19.96
CA LEU A 87 -9.92 -4.83 -18.94
C LEU A 87 -9.33 -3.47 -19.35
N ASP A 88 -10.20 -2.51 -19.62
CA ASP A 88 -9.83 -1.15 -19.96
C ASP A 88 -9.58 -0.34 -18.69
N ARG A 89 -8.56 0.53 -18.72
CA ARG A 89 -8.29 1.46 -17.63
C ARG A 89 -9.50 2.39 -17.44
N ASP A 90 -9.95 2.49 -16.20
CA ASP A 90 -10.97 3.45 -15.82
C ASP A 90 -10.45 4.89 -16.02
N PRO A 91 -11.22 5.76 -16.71
CA PRO A 91 -10.75 7.10 -17.08
C PRO A 91 -10.78 8.12 -15.93
N SER A 92 -11.05 7.71 -14.69
CA SER A 92 -11.06 8.63 -13.54
C SER A 92 -9.74 9.40 -13.39
N HIS A 93 -9.86 10.65 -12.94
CA HIS A 93 -8.73 11.58 -12.79
C HIS A 93 -7.98 11.43 -11.46
N SER A 94 -8.27 10.41 -10.64
CA SER A 94 -7.62 10.22 -9.35
C SER A 94 -7.59 8.77 -8.89
N GLY A 95 -6.67 8.46 -7.97
CA GLY A 95 -6.61 7.16 -7.31
C GLY A 95 -5.63 6.18 -7.93
N LEU A 96 -5.82 4.90 -7.58
CA LEU A 96 -5.03 3.77 -8.08
C LEU A 96 -5.45 3.42 -9.51
N PRO A 97 -4.54 2.86 -10.34
CA PRO A 97 -4.92 2.24 -11.61
C PRO A 97 -6.01 1.20 -11.38
N ARG A 98 -7.17 1.44 -12.00
CA ARG A 98 -8.30 0.53 -11.99
C ARG A 98 -8.62 0.14 -13.43
N PHE A 99 -8.88 -1.14 -13.65
CA PHE A 99 -9.19 -1.70 -14.96
C PHE A 99 -10.45 -2.55 -14.87
N GLU A 100 -11.34 -2.43 -15.84
CA GLU A 100 -12.63 -3.12 -15.85
C GLU A 100 -12.98 -3.62 -17.25
N ASP A 101 -13.69 -4.74 -17.35
CA ASP A 101 -14.21 -5.22 -18.62
C ASP A 101 -15.45 -4.42 -19.02
N ALA A 102 -15.80 -4.47 -20.30
CA ALA A 102 -17.00 -3.81 -20.83
C ALA A 102 -18.29 -4.30 -20.15
N ALA A 103 -18.33 -5.56 -19.69
CA ALA A 103 -19.48 -6.13 -18.99
C ALA A 103 -19.50 -5.82 -17.48
N LYS A 104 -18.49 -5.11 -16.94
CA LYS A 104 -18.34 -4.80 -15.52
C LYS A 104 -18.45 -6.05 -14.64
N SER A 105 -17.92 -7.16 -15.12
CA SER A 105 -17.89 -8.46 -14.44
C SER A 105 -16.62 -8.66 -13.62
N LEU A 106 -15.52 -8.01 -14.00
CA LEU A 106 -14.25 -8.05 -13.27
C LEU A 106 -13.63 -6.67 -13.13
N VAL A 107 -12.95 -6.46 -12.01
CA VAL A 107 -12.16 -5.26 -11.74
C VAL A 107 -10.78 -5.68 -11.28
N TRP A 108 -9.76 -5.14 -11.93
CA TRP A 108 -8.37 -5.25 -11.48
C TRP A 108 -7.89 -3.90 -10.97
N ILE A 109 -7.19 -3.89 -9.83
CA ILE A 109 -6.57 -2.68 -9.28
C ILE A 109 -5.08 -2.94 -9.11
N ASP A 110 -4.25 -2.07 -9.67
CA ASP A 110 -2.82 -2.08 -9.37
C ASP A 110 -2.57 -1.36 -8.03
N LEU A 111 -1.73 -1.97 -7.21
CA LEU A 111 -1.13 -1.38 -6.01
C LEU A 111 0.39 -1.29 -6.24
N PRO A 112 1.17 -0.59 -5.39
CA PRO A 112 2.57 -0.29 -5.71
C PRO A 112 3.48 -1.49 -6.01
N TRP A 113 3.18 -2.69 -5.47
CA TRP A 113 3.97 -3.91 -5.71
C TRP A 113 3.12 -5.18 -5.88
N LYS A 114 1.81 -5.04 -6.04
CA LYS A 114 0.86 -6.15 -6.13
C LYS A 114 -0.41 -5.70 -6.83
N GLY A 115 -1.30 -6.62 -7.14
CA GLY A 115 -2.65 -6.29 -7.59
C GLY A 115 -3.74 -7.02 -6.83
N LEU A 116 -4.97 -6.66 -7.15
CA LEU A 116 -6.19 -7.12 -6.53
C LEU A 116 -7.24 -7.36 -7.60
N LEU A 117 -7.81 -8.56 -7.62
CA LEU A 117 -8.94 -8.92 -8.49
C LEU A 117 -10.22 -8.90 -7.67
N LEU A 118 -11.21 -8.16 -8.14
CA LEU A 118 -12.54 -8.06 -7.54
C LEU A 118 -13.62 -8.53 -8.51
N ASP A 119 -14.71 -9.03 -7.94
CA ASP A 119 -15.96 -9.19 -8.66
C ASP A 119 -16.53 -7.81 -9.01
N GLY A 120 -16.82 -7.57 -10.30
CA GLY A 120 -17.21 -6.24 -10.75
C GLY A 120 -18.61 -5.80 -10.31
N LYS A 121 -19.47 -6.71 -9.87
CA LYS A 121 -20.84 -6.40 -9.43
C LYS A 121 -20.91 -6.14 -7.93
N THR A 122 -20.22 -6.96 -7.15
CA THR A 122 -20.27 -6.95 -5.68
C THR A 122 -19.08 -6.25 -5.05
N HIS A 123 -18.02 -5.98 -5.83
CA HIS A 123 -16.74 -5.45 -5.37
C HIS A 123 -16.06 -6.30 -4.29
N LYS A 124 -16.48 -7.56 -4.14
CA LYS A 124 -15.84 -8.51 -3.21
C LYS A 124 -14.52 -9.01 -3.80
N PRO A 125 -13.48 -9.19 -2.96
CA PRO A 125 -12.24 -9.79 -3.43
C PRO A 125 -12.43 -11.21 -3.97
N ILE A 126 -11.86 -11.44 -5.15
CA ILE A 126 -11.70 -12.76 -5.76
C ILE A 126 -10.29 -13.27 -5.50
N ALA A 127 -9.29 -12.41 -5.65
CA ALA A 127 -7.89 -12.74 -5.37
C ALA A 127 -7.16 -11.50 -4.83
N ASN A 128 -6.57 -11.61 -3.63
CA ASN A 128 -5.75 -10.54 -3.04
C ASN A 128 -4.25 -10.87 -3.11
N GLU A 129 -3.43 -9.88 -2.77
CA GLU A 129 -1.97 -10.03 -2.62
C GLU A 129 -1.28 -10.62 -3.86
N CYS A 130 -1.81 -10.35 -5.05
CA CYS A 130 -1.28 -10.91 -6.30
C CYS A 130 0.04 -10.23 -6.67
N ARG A 131 1.14 -10.99 -6.67
CA ARG A 131 2.47 -10.49 -7.03
C ARG A 131 2.97 -11.18 -8.30
N PRO A 132 3.74 -10.49 -9.15
CA PRO A 132 4.48 -11.15 -10.24
C PRO A 132 5.30 -12.32 -9.68
N ALA A 133 5.24 -13.46 -10.36
CA ALA A 133 5.89 -14.72 -9.97
C ALA A 133 7.40 -14.75 -10.26
#